data_AF-A0A9E5BLI3-F1
#
_entry.id   AF-A0A9E5BLI3-F1
#
_cell.length_a   1.000
_cell.length_b   1.000
_cell.length_c   1.000
_cell.angle_alpha   90.00
_cell.angle_beta   90.00
_cell.angle_gamma   90.00
#
_symmetry.space_group_name_H-M   'P 1'
#
loop_
_entity.id
_entity.type
_entity.pdbx_description
1 polymer ?
#
loop_
_entity_poly.entity_id
_entity_poly.type
_entity_poly.pdbx_seq_one_letter_code
_entity_poly.pdbx_strand_id
1 'polypeptide(L)'
;FNRSGVNLAANAQTPLAAICAAVFLLVILIFVSPLAEYLPYAVIAALLLAVAWNLIDLGQIRHEFRSGAHEWIPMVITGVGTVTISLEWAVLAGICSAAIAKRIHGSAK
;
A
#
# COMPACT_ATOMS: atom_id res chain seq x y z
N PHE A 1 -1.33 6.27 3.06
CA PHE A 1 -1.68 5.99 4.47
C PHE A 1 -0.69 6.62 5.45
N ASN A 2 0.60 6.26 5.45
CA ASN A 2 1.56 6.73 6.47
C ASN A 2 1.62 8.27 6.65
N ARG A 3 1.79 9.04 5.56
CA ARG A 3 1.83 10.53 5.65
C ARG A 3 0.48 11.18 5.94
N SER A 4 -0.62 10.61 5.45
CA SER A 4 -1.96 11.17 5.61
C SER A 4 -2.48 10.98 7.03
N GLY A 5 -2.20 9.83 7.65
CA GLY A 5 -2.59 9.53 9.03
C GLY A 5 -1.94 10.47 10.05
N VAL A 6 -0.64 10.73 9.89
CA VAL A 6 0.08 11.71 10.74
C VAL A 6 -0.47 13.13 10.53
N ASN A 7 -0.76 13.52 9.28
CA ASN A 7 -1.32 14.83 8.98
C ASN A 7 -2.72 15.02 9.61
N LEU A 8 -3.56 13.98 9.56
CA LEU A 8 -4.87 13.98 10.21
C LEU A 8 -4.76 14.03 11.74
N ALA A 9 -3.83 13.27 12.34
CA ALA A 9 -3.57 13.31 13.78
C ALA A 9 -3.05 14.69 14.25
N ALA A 10 -2.34 15.40 13.38
CA ALA A 10 -1.87 16.77 13.60
C ALA A 10 -2.95 17.85 13.31
N ASN A 11 -4.22 17.46 13.06
CA ASN A 11 -5.31 18.37 12.69
C ASN A 11 -5.02 19.26 11.47
N ALA A 12 -4.18 18.80 10.55
CA ALA A 12 -3.91 19.56 9.33
C ALA A 12 -5.09 19.46 8.34
N GLN A 13 -5.68 20.60 8.01
CA GLN A 13 -6.90 20.69 7.19
C GLN A 13 -6.67 21.26 5.79
N THR A 14 -5.47 21.78 5.51
CA THR A 14 -5.14 22.46 4.25
C THR A 14 -3.96 21.77 3.54
N PRO A 15 -3.84 21.91 2.20
CA PRO A 15 -2.69 21.38 1.46
C PRO A 15 -1.36 22.03 1.88
N LEU A 16 -1.40 23.12 2.65
CA LEU A 16 -0.22 23.82 3.16
C LEU A 16 0.66 22.91 4.01
N ALA A 17 0.09 21.95 4.74
CA ALA A 17 0.87 21.00 5.55
C ALA A 17 1.78 20.11 4.69
N ALA A 18 1.32 19.70 3.51
CA ALA A 18 2.14 18.93 2.58
C ALA A 18 3.27 19.79 1.97
N ILE A 19 2.98 21.06 1.68
CA ILE A 19 3.99 22.01 1.17
C ILE A 19 5.07 22.25 2.23
N CYS A 20 4.68 22.53 3.48
CA CYS A 20 5.63 22.68 4.58
C CYS A 20 6.47 21.41 4.76
N ALA A 21 5.85 20.22 4.76
CA ALA A 21 6.58 18.95 4.88
C ALA A 21 7.58 18.75 3.73
N ALA A 22 7.22 19.11 2.50
CA ALA A 22 8.14 19.04 1.36
C ALA A 22 9.32 20.02 1.49
N VAL A 23 9.06 21.25 1.93
CA VAL A 23 10.11 22.25 2.18
C VAL A 23 11.06 21.78 3.30
N PHE A 24 10.52 21.27 4.41
CA PHE A 24 11.32 20.70 5.49
C PHE A 24 12.15 19.50 5.01
N LEU A 25 11.55 18.61 4.21
CA LEU A 25 12.26 17.46 3.64
C LEU A 25 13.42 17.90 2.73
N LEU A 26 13.23 18.94 1.92
CA LEU A 26 14.28 19.50 1.06
C LEU A 26 15.44 20.04 1.90
N VAL A 27 15.14 20.83 2.94
CA VAL A 27 16.14 21.34 3.89
C VAL A 27 16.91 20.19 4.52
N ILE A 28 16.21 19.20 5.09
CA ILE A 28 16.83 18.01 5.70
C ILE A 28 17.73 17.30 4.69
N LEU A 29 17.27 17.11 3.46
CA LEU A 29 18.04 16.37 2.45
C LEU A 29 19.34 17.10 2.10
N ILE A 30 19.36 18.42 1.99
CA ILE A 30 20.60 19.19 1.74
C ILE A 30 21.62 18.98 2.87
N PHE A 31 21.18 19.01 4.13
CA PHE A 31 22.08 18.90 5.28
C PHE A 31 22.45 17.45 5.65
N VAL A 32 21.52 16.51 5.47
CA VAL A 32 21.63 15.12 5.93
C VAL A 32 22.05 14.15 4.82
N SER A 33 21.96 14.55 3.54
CA SER A 33 22.49 13.75 2.41
C SER A 33 23.88 13.15 2.65
N PRO A 34 24.92 13.90 3.14
CA PRO A 34 26.23 13.30 3.38
C PRO A 34 26.24 12.26 4.52
N LEU A 35 25.29 12.32 5.44
CA LEU A 35 25.13 11.31 6.50
C LEU A 35 24.39 10.07 6.00
N ALA A 36 23.59 10.20 4.94
CA ALA A 36 22.78 9.09 4.43
C ALA A 36 23.62 7.94 3.87
N GLU A 37 24.86 8.19 3.43
CA GLU A 37 25.79 7.14 2.97
C GLU A 37 26.21 6.19 4.11
N TYR A 38 26.18 6.67 5.37
CA TYR A 38 26.51 5.85 6.53
C TYR A 38 25.36 4.96 7.01
N LEU A 39 24.18 5.01 6.37
CA LEU A 39 23.04 4.17 6.74
C LEU A 39 23.32 2.71 6.41
N PRO A 40 23.39 1.82 7.42
CA PRO A 40 23.54 0.40 7.16
C PRO A 40 22.31 -0.14 6.43
N TYR A 41 22.51 -1.04 5.47
CA TYR A 41 21.40 -1.70 4.77
C TYR A 41 20.43 -2.41 5.71
N ALA A 42 20.91 -2.89 6.87
CA ALA A 42 20.07 -3.49 7.91
C ALA A 42 18.99 -2.52 8.43
N VAL A 43 19.31 -1.24 8.59
CA VAL A 43 18.35 -0.22 9.05
C VAL A 43 17.29 0.03 7.98
N ILE A 44 17.70 0.12 6.72
CA ILE A 44 16.79 0.32 5.58
C ILE A 44 15.86 -0.89 5.43
N ALA A 45 16.39 -2.11 5.50
CA ALA A 45 15.60 -3.34 5.44
C ALA A 45 14.60 -3.44 6.61
N ALA A 46 15.02 -3.12 7.83
CA ALA A 46 14.14 -3.11 8.99
C ALA A 46 13.02 -2.07 8.83
N LEU A 47 13.32 -0.87 8.33
CA LEU A 47 12.32 0.16 8.05
C LEU A 47 11.30 -0.31 7.01
N LEU A 48 11.76 -0.90 5.90
CA LEU A 48 10.88 -1.42 4.85
C LEU A 48 9.98 -2.55 5.37
N LEU A 49 10.52 -3.47 6.18
CA LEU A 49 9.72 -4.52 6.81
C LEU A 49 8.70 -3.95 7.80
N ALA A 50 9.06 -2.96 8.60
CA ALA A 50 8.12 -2.32 9.53
C ALA A 50 6.98 -1.62 8.78
N VAL A 51 7.26 -0.94 7.67
CA VAL A 51 6.24 -0.32 6.82
C VAL A 51 5.37 -1.39 6.15
N ALA A 52 5.97 -2.43 5.58
CA ALA A 52 5.23 -3.53 4.96
C ALA A 52 4.29 -4.21 5.96
N TRP A 53 4.76 -4.43 7.20
CA TRP A 53 3.94 -5.00 8.27
C TRP A 53 2.75 -4.12 8.63
N ASN A 54 2.92 -2.80 8.63
CA ASN A 54 1.83 -1.86 8.92
C ASN A 54 0.78 -1.78 7.80
N LEU A 55 1.11 -2.19 6.58
CA LEU A 55 0.18 -2.21 5.45
C LEU A 55 -0.73 -3.44 5.44
N ILE A 56 -0.38 -4.51 6.17
CA ILE A 56 -1.17 -5.75 6.20
C ILE A 56 -2.34 -5.58 7.17
N ASP A 57 -3.56 -5.50 6.63
CA ASP A 57 -4.79 -5.50 7.41
C ASP A 57 -5.41 -6.91 7.44
N LEU A 58 -5.14 -7.64 8.53
CA LEU A 58 -5.69 -8.98 8.76
C LEU A 58 -7.22 -8.98 8.94
N GLY A 59 -7.78 -7.86 9.40
CA GLY A 59 -9.23 -7.68 9.55
C GLY A 59 -9.91 -7.62 8.19
N GLN A 60 -9.38 -6.79 7.29
CA GLN A 60 -9.86 -6.68 5.92
C GLN A 60 -9.71 -8.01 5.18
N ILE A 61 -8.54 -8.65 5.24
CA ILE A 61 -8.33 -9.96 4.59
C ILE A 61 -9.38 -10.97 5.07
N ARG A 62 -9.61 -11.06 6.37
CA ARG A 62 -10.64 -11.97 6.93
C ARG A 62 -12.05 -11.59 6.48
N HIS A 63 -12.34 -10.31 6.32
CA HIS A 63 -13.62 -9.82 5.79
C HIS A 63 -13.85 -10.31 4.36
N GLU A 64 -12.88 -10.11 3.46
CA GLU A 64 -12.96 -10.56 2.05
C GLU A 64 -13.19 -12.08 1.95
N PHE A 65 -12.52 -12.88 2.78
CA PHE A 65 -12.73 -14.34 2.83
C PHE A 65 -14.16 -14.73 3.27
N ARG A 66 -14.82 -13.91 4.10
CA ARG A 66 -16.19 -14.15 4.57
C ARG A 66 -17.26 -13.62 3.61
N SER A 67 -16.94 -12.61 2.82
CA SER A 67 -17.86 -12.02 1.84
C SER A 67 -18.12 -12.90 0.62
N GLY A 68 -17.27 -13.93 0.39
CA GLY A 68 -17.50 -14.99 -0.57
C GLY A 68 -16.46 -15.03 -1.69
N ALA A 69 -16.52 -16.09 -2.51
CA ALA A 69 -15.51 -16.40 -3.53
C ALA A 69 -15.22 -15.28 -4.51
N HIS A 70 -16.22 -14.46 -4.83
CA HIS A 70 -16.05 -13.35 -5.76
C HIS A 70 -15.18 -12.19 -5.26
N GLU A 71 -14.94 -12.10 -3.96
CA GLU A 71 -14.17 -11.02 -3.33
C GLU A 71 -12.74 -11.48 -2.99
N TRP A 72 -12.58 -12.67 -2.40
CA TRP A 72 -11.24 -13.15 -2.03
C TRP A 72 -10.42 -13.71 -3.21
N ILE A 73 -11.04 -14.26 -4.26
CA ILE A 73 -10.31 -14.81 -5.41
C ILE A 73 -9.47 -13.73 -6.12
N PRO A 74 -10.02 -12.55 -6.48
CA PRO A 74 -9.22 -11.48 -7.07
C PRO A 74 -8.11 -10.96 -6.15
N MET A 75 -8.36 -10.90 -4.84
CA MET A 75 -7.34 -10.52 -3.85
C MET A 75 -6.16 -11.50 -3.88
N VAL A 76 -6.42 -12.80 -3.86
CA VAL A 76 -5.36 -13.83 -3.88
C VAL A 76 -4.61 -13.83 -5.22
N ILE A 77 -5.33 -13.72 -6.35
CA ILE A 77 -4.72 -13.65 -7.68
C ILE A 77 -3.77 -12.44 -7.77
N THR A 78 -4.22 -11.27 -7.31
CA THR A 78 -3.38 -10.07 -7.32
C THR A 78 -2.20 -10.23 -6.38
N GLY A 79 -2.42 -10.69 -5.14
CA GLY A 79 -1.37 -10.88 -4.13
C GLY A 79 -0.27 -11.84 -4.61
N VAL A 80 -0.64 -13.03 -5.06
CA VAL A 80 0.31 -14.02 -5.61
C VAL A 80 0.94 -13.51 -6.91
N GLY A 81 0.16 -12.85 -7.76
CA GLY A 81 0.63 -12.25 -9.00
C GLY A 81 1.75 -11.24 -8.75
N THR A 82 1.60 -10.33 -7.78
CA THR A 82 2.61 -9.29 -7.51
C THR A 82 3.97 -9.84 -7.05
N VAL A 83 4.01 -11.08 -6.56
CA VAL A 83 5.26 -11.75 -6.14
C VAL A 83 5.90 -12.54 -7.29
N THR A 84 5.09 -13.04 -8.23
CA THR A 84 5.54 -13.99 -9.26
C THR A 84 5.76 -13.37 -10.63
N ILE A 85 5.04 -12.30 -10.95
CA ILE A 85 5.07 -11.62 -12.25
C ILE A 85 5.17 -10.10 -12.07
N SER A 86 5.37 -9.36 -13.16
CA SER A 86 5.41 -7.89 -13.11
C SER A 86 4.09 -7.31 -12.57
N LEU A 87 4.21 -6.25 -11.78
CA LEU A 87 3.09 -5.58 -11.10
C LEU A 87 1.94 -5.22 -12.05
N GLU A 88 2.25 -4.77 -13.27
CA GLU A 88 1.26 -4.45 -14.30
C GLU A 88 0.36 -5.65 -14.65
N TRP A 89 0.96 -6.81 -14.88
CA TRP A 89 0.25 -8.03 -15.25
C TRP A 89 -0.52 -8.63 -14.07
N ALA A 90 0.04 -8.53 -12.87
CA ALA A 90 -0.63 -8.94 -11.64
C ALA A 90 -1.92 -8.14 -11.39
N VAL A 91 -1.85 -6.81 -11.55
CA VAL A 91 -3.02 -5.92 -11.37
C VAL A 91 -4.05 -6.18 -12.46
N LEU A 92 -3.63 -6.34 -13.72
CA LEU A 92 -4.55 -6.68 -14.81
C LEU A 92 -5.25 -8.03 -14.59
N ALA A 93 -4.53 -9.06 -14.16
CA ALA A 93 -5.09 -10.37 -13.83
C ALA A 93 -6.12 -10.26 -12.69
N GLY A 94 -5.79 -9.50 -11.64
CA GLY A 94 -6.70 -9.17 -10.55
C GLY A 94 -8.01 -8.53 -11.02
N ILE A 95 -7.92 -7.46 -11.81
CA ILE A 95 -9.09 -6.74 -12.35
C ILE A 95 -9.95 -7.66 -13.23
N CYS A 96 -9.33 -8.41 -14.14
CA CYS A 96 -10.03 -9.37 -15.00
C CYS A 96 -10.76 -10.43 -14.18
N SER A 97 -10.11 -10.99 -13.16
CA SER A 97 -10.72 -11.99 -12.28
C SER A 97 -11.89 -11.41 -11.48
N ALA A 98 -11.79 -10.17 -10.98
CA ALA A 98 -12.87 -9.50 -10.28
C ALA A 98 -14.08 -9.24 -11.18
N ALA A 99 -13.84 -8.80 -12.43
CA ALA A 99 -14.89 -8.55 -13.40
C ALA A 99 -15.65 -9.84 -13.77
N ILE A 100 -14.92 -10.94 -13.96
CA ILE A 100 -15.50 -12.26 -14.25
C ILE A 100 -16.31 -12.75 -13.05
N ALA A 101 -15.73 -12.72 -11.85
CA ALA A 101 -16.39 -13.20 -10.64
C ALA A 101 -17.67 -12.42 -10.32
N LYS A 102 -17.65 -11.09 -10.51
CA LYS A 102 -18.83 -10.24 -10.36
C LYS A 102 -19.92 -10.55 -11.38
N ARG A 103 -19.57 -10.84 -12.64
CA ARG A 103 -20.56 -11.24 -13.67
C ARG A 103 -21.23 -12.57 -13.34
N ILE A 104 -20.48 -13.55 -12.83
CA ILE A 104 -21.02 -14.87 -12.49
C ILE A 104 -22.00 -14.79 -11.31
N HIS A 105 -21.71 -13.97 -10.29
CA HIS A 105 -22.63 -13.75 -9.17
C HIS A 105 -23.78 -12.79 -9.47
N GLY A 106 -23.60 -11.83 -10.38
CA GLY A 106 -24.64 -10.90 -10.82
C GLY A 106 -25.77 -11.53 -11.64
N SER A 107 -25.65 -12.80 -12.04
CA SER A 107 -26.68 -13.53 -12.79
C SER A 107 -27.62 -14.38 -11.89
N ALA A 108 -27.46 -14.31 -10.57
CA ALA A 108 -28.28 -15.05 -9.59
C ALA A 108 -29.21 -14.15 -8.75
N LYS A 109 -29.44 -12.91 -9.20
CA LYS A 109 -30.52 -12.04 -8.71
C LYS A 109 -31.23 -11.36 -9.88
#